data_AF-A0A537KF30-F1
#
_entry.id   AF-A0A537KF30-F1
#
_cell.length_a   1.000
_cell.length_b   1.000
_cell.length_c   1.000
_cell.angle_alpha   90.00
_cell.angle_beta   90.00
_cell.angle_gamma   90.00
#
_symmetry.space_group_name_H-M   'P 1'
#
loop_
_entity.id
_entity.type
_entity.pdbx_description
1 polymer ?
#
loop_
_entity_poly.entity_id
_entity_poly.type
_entity_poly.pdbx_seq_one_letter_code
_entity_poly.pdbx_strand_id
1 'polypeptide(L)'
;MHHLDLGLFVYQITFTREILKSQHNNGNILVDKIDRRLAAIPRFPDLKIFSNGLQSIARLTANEYRSLMKVMIFVVDNLYDGDNDAVENFVTNDDLTKLYESWNEMYILSRSEEFSENDLEKFNVSK
;
A
#
# COMPACT_ATOMS: atom_id res chain seq x y z
N MET A 1 -3.01 -20.89 -5.16
CA MET A 1 -3.96 -20.16 -4.28
C MET A 1 -3.87 -18.69 -4.64
N HIS A 2 -4.96 -18.00 -4.98
CA HIS A 2 -4.86 -16.61 -5.46
C HIS A 2 -4.68 -15.67 -4.26
N HIS A 3 -3.75 -14.72 -4.30
CA HIS A 3 -3.51 -13.71 -3.23
C HIS A 3 -4.73 -12.91 -2.80
N LEU A 4 -5.73 -12.86 -3.67
CA LEU A 4 -7.04 -12.29 -3.40
C LEU A 4 -7.85 -13.10 -2.39
N ASP A 5 -7.68 -14.42 -2.38
CA ASP A 5 -8.41 -15.35 -1.52
C ASP A 5 -7.87 -15.34 -0.07
N LEU A 6 -6.66 -14.81 0.14
CA LEU A 6 -5.97 -14.77 1.43
C LEU A 6 -6.21 -13.47 2.23
N GLY A 7 -6.95 -12.50 1.69
CA GLY A 7 -7.20 -11.21 2.37
C GLY A 7 -5.97 -10.32 2.54
N LEU A 8 -4.81 -10.68 1.97
CA LEU A 8 -3.54 -9.97 2.11
C LEU A 8 -3.61 -8.52 1.62
N PHE A 9 -4.38 -8.24 0.56
CA PHE A 9 -4.55 -6.87 0.08
C PHE A 9 -5.37 -6.00 1.02
N VAL A 10 -6.40 -6.58 1.65
CA VAL A 10 -7.18 -5.90 2.67
C VAL A 10 -6.26 -5.56 3.85
N TYR A 11 -5.42 -6.52 4.25
CA TYR A 11 -4.44 -6.33 5.31
C TYR A 11 -3.44 -5.21 4.97
N GLN A 12 -2.78 -5.26 3.81
CA GLN A 12 -1.79 -4.27 3.39
C GLN A 12 -2.32 -2.84 3.44
N ILE A 13 -3.52 -2.62 2.89
CA ILE A 13 -4.11 -1.27 2.85
C ILE A 13 -4.60 -0.85 4.24
N THR A 14 -5.16 -1.76 5.03
CA THR A 14 -5.55 -1.47 6.43
C THR A 14 -4.34 -1.10 7.26
N PHE A 15 -3.26 -1.87 7.14
CA PHE A 15 -1.99 -1.63 7.81
C PHE A 15 -1.39 -0.28 7.44
N THR A 16 -1.40 0.06 6.14
CA THR A 16 -0.94 1.38 5.67
C THR A 16 -1.77 2.51 6.27
N ARG A 17 -3.09 2.36 6.32
CA ARG A 17 -3.96 3.38 6.91
C ARG A 17 -3.65 3.60 8.39
N GLU A 18 -3.35 2.56 9.14
CA GLU A 18 -2.97 2.68 10.55
C GLU A 18 -1.59 3.32 10.72
N ILE A 19 -0.60 2.99 9.87
CA ILE A 19 0.69 3.71 9.83
C ILE A 19 0.45 5.20 9.58
N LEU A 20 -0.29 5.56 8.54
CA LEU A 20 -0.50 6.97 8.18
C LEU A 20 -1.21 7.76 9.28
N LYS A 21 -2.11 7.12 10.04
CA LYS A 21 -2.74 7.75 11.19
C LYS A 21 -1.77 7.99 12.35
N SER A 22 -0.75 7.16 12.51
CA SER A 22 0.29 7.36 13.53
C SER A 22 1.36 8.37 13.10
N GLN A 23 1.56 8.57 11.79
CA GLN A 23 2.57 9.50 11.26
C GLN A 23 2.21 10.99 11.39
N HIS A 24 1.02 11.34 11.87
CA HIS A 24 0.62 12.74 11.97
C HIS A 24 -0.36 12.96 13.14
N ASN A 25 -0.18 14.07 13.87
CA ASN A 25 -1.03 14.44 15.03
C ASN A 25 -2.53 14.48 14.69
N ASN A 26 -2.85 14.82 13.45
CA ASN A 26 -4.16 14.60 12.86
C ASN A 26 -4.06 13.44 11.86
N GLY A 27 -4.34 12.22 12.33
CA GLY A 27 -4.10 10.99 11.57
C GLY A 27 -4.87 10.86 10.25
N ASN A 28 -5.93 11.65 10.04
CA ASN A 28 -6.67 11.61 8.78
C ASN A 28 -6.03 12.46 7.67
N ILE A 29 -5.13 13.40 7.98
CA ILE A 29 -4.55 14.30 6.97
C ILE A 29 -3.80 13.51 5.90
N LEU A 30 -3.00 12.52 6.31
CA LEU A 30 -2.22 11.71 5.37
C LEU A 30 -3.12 10.74 4.59
N VAL A 31 -4.17 10.20 5.22
CA VAL A 31 -5.18 9.37 4.53
C VAL A 31 -5.91 10.18 3.46
N ASP A 32 -6.35 11.39 3.79
CA ASP A 32 -7.00 12.30 2.83
C ASP A 32 -6.04 12.70 1.70
N LYS A 33 -4.73 12.84 1.98
CA LYS A 33 -3.71 13.13 0.96
C LYS A 33 -3.54 11.96 0.00
N ILE A 34 -3.56 10.72 0.47
CA ILE A 34 -3.60 9.52 -0.36
C ILE A 34 -4.85 9.54 -1.26
N ASP A 35 -6.03 9.80 -0.69
CA ASP A 35 -7.28 9.83 -1.44
C ASP A 35 -7.26 10.88 -2.56
N ARG A 36 -6.70 12.07 -2.28
CA ARG A 36 -6.51 13.13 -3.28
C ARG A 36 -5.54 12.70 -4.38
N ARG A 37 -4.43 12.04 -4.03
CA ARG A 37 -3.46 11.53 -5.01
C ARG A 37 -4.06 10.46 -5.90
N LEU A 38 -4.80 9.50 -5.32
CA LEU A 38 -5.53 8.47 -6.08
C LEU A 38 -6.56 9.09 -7.03
N ALA A 39 -7.32 10.08 -6.58
CA ALA A 39 -8.30 10.78 -7.41
C ALA A 39 -7.66 11.61 -8.55
N ALA A 40 -6.41 12.04 -8.37
CA ALA A 40 -5.66 12.80 -9.37
C ALA A 40 -5.03 11.92 -10.47
N ILE A 41 -4.98 10.60 -10.29
CA ILE A 41 -4.44 9.70 -11.30
C ILE A 41 -5.35 9.72 -12.55
N PRO A 42 -4.81 9.97 -13.76
CA PRO A 42 -5.60 9.94 -14.98
C PRO A 42 -6.30 8.58 -15.16
N ARG A 43 -7.52 8.61 -15.70
CA ARG A 43 -8.26 7.38 -15.99
C ARG A 43 -7.66 6.69 -17.20
N PHE A 44 -7.24 5.43 -17.02
CA PHE A 44 -6.79 4.55 -18.10
C PHE A 44 -7.73 3.35 -18.23
N PRO A 45 -8.02 2.87 -19.45
CA PRO A 45 -8.93 1.73 -19.66
C PRO A 45 -8.57 0.47 -18.86
N ASP A 46 -7.26 0.20 -18.72
CA ASP A 46 -6.73 -0.97 -18.00
C ASP A 46 -6.52 -0.74 -16.49
N LEU A 47 -6.81 0.47 -16.02
CA LEU A 47 -6.68 0.86 -14.62
C LEU A 47 -8.04 1.26 -14.06
N LYS A 48 -8.68 0.33 -13.35
CA LYS A 48 -9.93 0.62 -12.64
C LYS A 48 -9.60 1.35 -11.34
N ILE A 49 -9.62 2.68 -11.42
CA ILE A 49 -9.46 3.57 -10.26
C ILE A 49 -10.83 3.79 -9.62
N PHE A 50 -10.92 3.56 -8.32
CA PHE A 50 -12.14 3.79 -7.55
C PHE A 50 -12.28 5.27 -7.21
N SER A 51 -13.49 5.80 -7.31
CA SER A 51 -13.80 7.21 -7.03
C SER A 51 -13.81 7.57 -5.54
N ASN A 52 -13.80 6.57 -4.65
CA ASN A 52 -14.18 6.76 -3.24
C ASN A 52 -13.00 6.64 -2.24
N GLY A 53 -11.75 6.67 -2.71
CA GLY A 53 -10.58 6.62 -1.84
C GLY A 53 -10.42 5.34 -1.01
N LEU A 54 -9.45 5.35 -0.11
CA LEU A 54 -9.19 4.34 0.91
C LEU A 54 -10.32 4.26 1.96
N GLN A 55 -11.29 5.16 1.94
CA GLN A 55 -12.45 5.07 2.83
C GLN A 55 -13.41 3.92 2.45
N SER A 56 -13.33 3.43 1.21
CA SER A 56 -14.23 2.38 0.68
C SER A 56 -13.56 1.02 0.46
N ILE A 57 -12.43 0.74 1.13
CA ILE A 57 -11.63 -0.49 0.90
C ILE A 57 -12.47 -1.76 0.98
N ALA A 58 -13.37 -1.88 1.96
CA ALA A 58 -14.22 -3.05 2.15
C ALA A 58 -15.13 -3.38 0.95
N ARG A 59 -15.25 -2.48 -0.02
CA ARG A 59 -16.12 -2.61 -1.20
C ARG A 59 -15.34 -2.79 -2.51
N LEU A 60 -14.01 -2.88 -2.46
CA LEU A 60 -13.19 -3.04 -3.65
C LEU A 60 -13.31 -4.44 -4.23
N THR A 61 -13.44 -4.51 -5.55
CA THR A 61 -13.37 -5.76 -6.30
C THR A 61 -11.93 -6.23 -6.43
N ALA A 62 -11.76 -7.51 -6.74
CA ALA A 62 -10.46 -8.11 -6.99
C ALA A 62 -9.58 -7.37 -8.02
N ASN A 63 -10.23 -6.83 -9.07
CA ASN A 63 -9.52 -6.08 -10.10
C ASN A 63 -9.10 -4.69 -9.63
N GLU A 64 -9.93 -4.03 -8.82
CA GLU A 64 -9.58 -2.73 -8.25
C GLU A 64 -8.43 -2.84 -7.25
N TYR A 65 -8.35 -3.92 -6.46
CA TYR A 65 -7.16 -4.20 -5.63
C TYR A 65 -5.89 -4.33 -6.46
N ARG A 66 -5.94 -5.09 -7.56
CA ARG A 66 -4.79 -5.23 -8.47
C ARG A 66 -4.40 -3.90 -9.10
N SER A 67 -5.37 -3.08 -9.50
CA SER A 67 -5.11 -1.73 -9.99
C SER A 67 -4.50 -0.84 -8.91
N LEU A 68 -5.00 -0.93 -7.68
CA LEU A 68 -4.50 -0.17 -6.53
C LEU A 68 -3.03 -0.46 -6.24
N MET A 69 -2.64 -1.75 -6.16
CA MET A 69 -1.24 -2.13 -5.91
C MET A 69 -0.27 -1.51 -6.91
N LYS A 70 -0.63 -1.52 -8.20
CA LYS A 70 0.21 -0.97 -9.27
C LYS A 70 0.48 0.53 -9.09
N VAL A 71 -0.48 1.26 -8.52
CA VAL A 71 -0.37 2.71 -8.37
C VAL A 71 0.10 3.14 -6.99
N MET A 72 -0.08 2.30 -5.95
CA MET A 72 0.18 2.73 -4.58
C MET A 72 1.62 3.18 -4.34
N ILE A 73 2.62 2.56 -4.99
CA ILE A 73 4.01 2.98 -4.86
C ILE A 73 4.22 4.46 -5.25
N PHE A 74 3.55 4.92 -6.31
CA PHE A 74 3.58 6.33 -6.73
C PHE A 74 2.77 7.24 -5.82
N VAL A 75 1.73 6.69 -5.19
CA VAL A 75 0.83 7.44 -4.32
C VAL A 75 1.48 7.71 -2.96
N VAL A 76 2.25 6.75 -2.43
CA VAL A 76 2.98 6.88 -1.16
C VAL A 76 4.33 7.58 -1.29
N ASP A 77 4.90 7.65 -2.49
CA ASP A 77 6.16 8.34 -2.72
C ASP A 77 6.09 9.81 -2.30
N ASN A 78 7.06 10.27 -1.51
CA ASN A 78 7.12 11.65 -1.02
C ASN A 78 5.78 12.18 -0.44
N LEU A 79 5.09 11.36 0.36
CA LEU A 79 3.78 11.67 0.92
C LEU A 79 3.80 12.78 1.96
N TYR A 80 4.86 12.92 2.77
CA TYR A 80 4.95 13.96 3.80
C TYR A 80 6.36 14.51 3.98
N ASP A 81 6.44 15.75 4.47
CA ASP A 81 7.66 16.54 4.54
C ASP A 81 8.48 16.17 5.79
N GLY A 82 9.05 14.96 5.80
CA GLY A 82 10.01 14.51 6.82
C GLY A 82 9.45 14.27 8.22
N ASP A 83 10.33 13.87 9.14
CA ASP A 83 10.00 13.69 10.56
C ASP A 83 9.87 15.07 11.21
N ASN A 84 8.78 15.30 11.93
CA ASN A 84 8.51 16.56 12.62
C ASN A 84 9.10 16.57 14.04
N ASP A 85 9.99 15.62 14.38
CA ASP A 85 10.56 15.33 15.71
C ASP A 85 9.50 15.03 16.80
N ALA A 86 8.22 14.89 16.41
CA ALA A 86 7.08 14.80 17.33
C ALA A 86 6.40 13.42 17.31
N VAL A 87 6.73 12.57 16.34
CA VAL A 87 6.09 11.25 16.16
C VAL A 87 7.04 10.16 16.61
N GLU A 88 6.63 9.42 17.65
CA GLU A 88 7.35 8.22 18.07
C GLU A 88 7.25 7.13 16.99
N ASN A 89 8.37 6.47 16.66
CA ASN A 89 8.45 5.45 15.59
C ASN A 89 8.03 5.98 14.21
N PHE A 90 8.53 7.16 13.86
CA PHE A 90 8.31 7.74 12.54
C PHE A 90 8.77 6.79 11.43
N VAL A 91 7.90 6.59 10.44
CA VAL A 91 8.17 5.82 9.23
C VAL A 91 8.55 6.82 8.15
N THR A 92 9.74 6.69 7.57
CA THR A 92 10.15 7.61 6.51
C THR A 92 9.39 7.33 5.20
N ASN A 93 9.34 8.29 4.28
CA ASN A 93 8.77 8.04 2.95
C ASN A 93 9.52 6.91 2.21
N ASP A 94 10.83 6.80 2.43
CA ASP A 94 11.67 5.76 1.83
C ASP A 94 11.28 4.37 2.40
N ASP A 95 11.10 4.26 3.71
CA ASP A 95 10.64 3.01 4.35
C ASP A 95 9.23 2.62 3.87
N LEU A 96 8.32 3.59 3.77
CA LEU A 96 6.98 3.36 3.26
C LEU A 96 7.01 2.91 1.79
N THR A 97 7.91 3.47 0.98
CA THR A 97 8.07 3.10 -0.43
C THR A 97 8.67 1.70 -0.57
N LYS A 98 9.73 1.38 0.18
CA LYS A 98 10.35 0.05 0.25
C LYS A 98 9.38 -1.03 0.72
N LEU A 99 8.48 -0.69 1.65
CA LEU A 99 7.41 -1.59 2.06
C LEU A 99 6.54 -1.97 0.83
N TYR A 100 6.10 -0.99 0.04
CA TYR A 100 5.29 -1.25 -1.16
C TYR A 100 6.05 -1.96 -2.28
N GLU A 101 7.35 -1.67 -2.44
CA GLU A 101 8.22 -2.43 -3.33
C GLU A 101 8.27 -3.91 -2.93
N SER A 102 8.51 -4.20 -1.65
CA SER A 102 8.54 -5.55 -1.11
C SER A 102 7.21 -6.28 -1.31
N TRP A 103 6.08 -5.62 -1.05
CA TRP A 103 4.74 -6.19 -1.31
C TRP A 103 4.52 -6.53 -2.79
N ASN A 104 4.96 -5.66 -3.71
CA ASN A 104 4.85 -5.91 -5.13
C ASN A 104 5.74 -7.08 -5.58
N GLU A 105 6.96 -7.18 -5.06
CA GLU A 105 7.83 -8.32 -5.32
C GLU A 105 7.23 -9.63 -4.79
N MET A 106 6.76 -9.63 -3.54
CA MET A 106 6.09 -10.80 -2.94
C MET A 106 4.89 -11.23 -3.79
N TYR A 107 4.11 -10.28 -4.29
CA TYR A 107 3.00 -10.58 -5.21
C TYR A 107 3.49 -11.19 -6.52
N ILE A 108 4.55 -10.68 -7.13
CA ILE A 108 5.09 -11.22 -8.38
C ILE A 108 5.60 -12.65 -8.17
N LEU A 109 6.42 -12.87 -7.13
CA LEU A 109 6.99 -14.18 -6.79
C LEU A 109 5.89 -15.22 -6.59
N SER A 110 4.86 -14.84 -5.86
CA SER A 110 3.77 -15.73 -5.50
C SER A 110 2.78 -16.01 -6.65
N ARG A 111 3.00 -15.42 -7.83
CA ARG A 111 2.34 -15.78 -9.09
C ARG A 111 3.14 -16.76 -9.93
N SER A 112 4.39 -17.03 -9.56
CA SER A 112 5.22 -18.06 -10.19
C SER A 112 4.62 -19.44 -9.95
N GLU A 113 4.74 -20.32 -10.95
CA GLU A 113 4.31 -21.73 -10.83
C GLU A 113 5.16 -22.50 -9.81
N GLU A 114 6.42 -22.11 -9.63
CA GLU A 114 7.39 -22.73 -8.73
C GLU A 114 7.45 -22.06 -7.35
N PHE A 115 6.52 -21.15 -7.04
CA PHE A 115 6.55 -20.42 -5.78
C PHE A 115 6.52 -21.33 -4.54
N SER A 116 7.42 -21.04 -3.61
CA SER A 116 7.50 -21.65 -2.28
C SER A 116 7.54 -20.57 -1.20
N GLU A 117 7.15 -20.92 0.03
CA GLU A 117 7.26 -19.99 1.16
C GLU A 117 8.71 -19.59 1.45
N ASN A 118 9.70 -20.42 1.07
CA ASN A 118 11.12 -20.12 1.20
C ASN A 118 11.54 -18.91 0.34
N ASP A 119 10.85 -18.66 -0.77
CA ASP A 119 11.10 -17.48 -1.62
C ASP A 119 10.76 -16.17 -0.88
N LEU A 120 9.99 -16.25 0.22
CA LEU A 120 9.67 -15.10 1.06
C LEU A 120 10.71 -14.85 2.17
N GLU A 121 11.65 -15.77 2.42
CA GLU A 121 12.65 -15.62 3.50
C GLU A 121 13.47 -14.34 3.36
N LYS A 122 13.72 -13.90 2.11
CA LYS A 122 14.47 -12.67 1.82
C LYS A 122 13.79 -11.38 2.33
N PHE A 123 12.48 -11.42 2.61
CA PHE A 123 11.73 -10.28 3.14
C PHE A 123 11.65 -10.29 4.68
N ASN A 124 12.13 -11.35 5.34
CA ASN A 124 12.25 -11.35 6.78
C ASN A 124 13.35 -10.37 7.20
N VAL A 125 12.99 -9.38 8.00
CA VAL A 125 13.98 -8.53 8.67
C VAL A 125 14.70 -9.41 9.70
N SER A 126 16.02 -9.56 9.57
CA SER A 126 16.83 -10.18 10.62
C SER A 126 16.61 -9.38 11.91
N LYS A 127 16.07 -10.06 12.93
CA LYS A 127 15.85 -9.49 14.27
C LYS A 127 17.15 -9.12 14.96
#